data_AF-A0A835YUJ1-F1
#
_entry.id   AF-A0A835YUJ1-F1
#
_cell.length_a   1.000
_cell.length_b   1.000
_cell.length_c   1.000
_cell.angle_alpha   90.00
_cell.angle_beta   90.00
_cell.angle_gamma   90.00
#
_symmetry.space_group_name_H-M   'P 1'
#
loop_
_entity.id
_entity.type
_entity.pdbx_description
1 polymer ?
#
loop_
_entity_poly.entity_id
_entity_poly.type
_entity_poly.pdbx_seq_one_letter_code
_entity_poly.pdbx_strand_id
1 'polypeptide(L)'
;MAERGVTYDAVTYSLLLGAHALLADHTKIDMLMSEMREAGMEVTLKCHQEIIRAYAIGGHVQLAEEALQAAVRSGHAQPYLAMPLLKGCERAQDVAGVRRWLQRLPSLGMATTAAMWRLAIETAHEAGDAAAADALWRDARAAGAPSLYKAMRSTRTSQGRVVVVDRDTPALLQQPHNSALDLSDCTMAVAHVALREAARELRKMAPPATRLAPLSQGRVDESGNIECPYHGWSFTAQGGCVKMPHAEPTLRYPARSCATAYLVVHQQLPYDYTTMLENALDPAHADFTHHGSLSSRDRAKPHPCTLDKAGTLHINGFDGAVGPVRRIQFIAPFTVHSSFKLPGMESYFTLYAVPLEPGRARVIQVGQSKTDGFLAQIKRARLQRGLSGVVLSPLLNLPKPLWWTHAQGSGILEEDLPILNVQEKRLAAQGGWSNSATRKAYCTPMGTDLFVTQFYKWWDRFAAGGPWASTAAAAEAWSAVAKQPPLPMDKLLDRYTAHTSICAVCSGALRGVRKARTALTVAAAAATTMAVLRIRPHAMAALACACATLAWKACGAIEMSLTRGKFPFKRHL
;
A
#
# COMPACT_ATOMS: atom_id res chain seq x y z
N MET A 1 25.85 -48.93 19.02
CA MET A 1 25.85 -49.24 17.57
C MET A 1 27.13 -49.97 17.19
N ALA A 2 28.31 -49.48 17.61
CA ALA A 2 29.58 -50.21 17.51
C ALA A 2 29.55 -51.64 18.13
N GLU A 3 28.97 -51.80 19.33
CA GLU A 3 28.79 -53.13 19.97
C GLU A 3 27.89 -54.10 19.17
N ARG A 4 27.15 -53.58 18.18
CA ARG A 4 26.29 -54.36 17.26
C ARG A 4 26.92 -54.55 15.88
N GLY A 5 28.20 -54.22 15.72
CA GLY A 5 28.95 -54.39 14.46
C GLY A 5 28.56 -53.42 13.34
N VAL A 6 27.86 -52.33 13.65
CA VAL A 6 27.46 -51.32 12.66
C VAL A 6 28.61 -50.34 12.47
N THR A 7 29.19 -50.31 11.26
CA THR A 7 30.21 -49.33 10.87
C THR A 7 29.56 -47.96 10.69
N TYR A 8 30.19 -46.93 11.25
CA TYR A 8 29.73 -45.55 11.09
C TYR A 8 30.13 -45.00 9.73
N ASP A 9 29.18 -44.38 9.04
CA ASP A 9 29.44 -43.57 7.86
C ASP A 9 29.59 -42.09 8.23
N ALA A 10 29.99 -41.25 7.26
CA ALA A 10 30.18 -39.82 7.47
C ALA A 10 28.92 -39.10 7.99
N VAL A 11 27.73 -39.60 7.67
CA VAL A 11 26.45 -39.05 8.15
C VAL A 11 26.28 -39.36 9.64
N THR A 12 26.52 -40.61 10.04
CA THR A 12 26.43 -41.06 11.44
C THR A 12 27.39 -40.29 12.32
N TYR A 13 28.66 -40.11 11.88
CA TYR A 13 29.62 -39.27 12.59
C TYR A 13 29.14 -37.82 12.72
N SER A 14 28.60 -37.21 11.66
CA SER A 14 28.12 -35.82 11.73
C SER A 14 26.99 -35.62 12.76
N LEU A 15 26.09 -36.60 12.91
CA LEU A 15 25.00 -36.56 13.88
C LEU A 15 25.50 -36.73 15.31
N LEU A 16 26.42 -37.69 15.54
CA LEU A 16 27.02 -37.92 16.86
C LEU A 16 27.83 -36.69 17.30
N LEU A 17 28.63 -36.12 16.41
CA LEU A 17 29.39 -34.90 16.67
C LEU A 17 28.47 -33.72 17.02
N GLY A 18 27.35 -33.54 16.31
CA GLY A 18 26.35 -32.52 16.63
C GLY A 18 25.69 -32.73 18.01
N ALA A 19 25.37 -33.99 18.36
CA ALA A 19 24.76 -34.32 19.65
C ALA A 19 25.70 -34.05 20.83
N HIS A 20 26.97 -34.45 20.73
CA HIS A 20 27.97 -34.18 21.77
C HIS A 20 28.37 -32.70 21.84
N ALA A 21 28.34 -31.98 20.71
CA ALA A 21 28.55 -30.53 20.70
C ALA A 21 27.41 -29.75 21.39
N LEU A 22 26.17 -30.25 21.37
CA LEU A 22 25.07 -29.67 22.17
C LEU A 22 25.31 -29.81 23.68
N LEU A 23 26.06 -30.84 24.10
CA LEU A 23 26.37 -31.14 25.50
C LEU A 23 27.72 -30.55 25.96
N ALA A 24 28.45 -29.86 25.07
CA ALA A 24 29.83 -29.41 25.31
C ALA A 24 30.81 -30.53 25.72
N ASP A 25 30.59 -31.75 25.23
CA ASP A 25 31.44 -32.92 25.52
C ASP A 25 32.62 -32.99 24.55
N HIS A 26 33.64 -32.15 24.82
CA HIS A 26 34.85 -32.04 23.99
C HIS A 26 35.62 -33.35 23.87
N THR A 27 35.71 -34.11 24.97
CA THR A 27 36.41 -35.39 24.99
C THR A 27 35.79 -36.35 24.00
N LYS A 28 34.45 -36.44 23.95
CA LYS A 28 33.79 -37.35 23.03
C LYS A 28 33.84 -36.88 21.58
N ILE A 29 33.82 -35.56 21.34
CA ILE A 29 33.99 -34.98 20.01
C ILE A 29 35.37 -35.32 19.45
N ASP A 30 36.44 -35.14 20.23
CA ASP A 30 37.80 -35.45 19.80
C ASP A 30 37.99 -36.95 19.55
N MET A 31 37.41 -37.81 20.41
CA MET A 31 37.41 -39.27 20.20
C MET A 31 36.72 -39.64 18.89
N LEU A 32 35.51 -39.10 18.63
CA LEU A 32 34.75 -39.39 17.41
C LEU A 32 35.47 -38.89 16.15
N MET A 33 36.18 -37.76 16.23
CA MET A 33 36.98 -37.22 15.13
C MET A 33 38.23 -38.06 14.86
N SER A 34 38.86 -38.64 15.91
CA SER A 34 39.97 -39.60 15.76
C SER A 34 39.49 -40.91 15.14
N GLU A 35 38.39 -41.47 15.67
CA GLU A 35 37.79 -42.72 15.18
C GLU A 35 37.39 -42.59 13.70
N MET A 36 36.83 -41.45 13.30
CA MET A 36 36.50 -41.14 11.91
C MET A 36 37.74 -41.15 11.00
N ARG A 37 38.86 -40.58 11.45
CA ARG A 37 40.13 -40.55 10.68
C ARG A 37 40.79 -41.93 10.61
N GLU A 38 40.77 -42.69 11.70
CA GLU A 38 41.30 -44.06 11.76
C GLU A 38 40.52 -45.01 10.85
N ALA A 39 39.21 -44.77 10.70
CA ALA A 39 38.36 -45.46 9.73
C ALA A 39 38.57 -44.99 8.27
N GLY A 40 39.59 -44.17 8.00
CA GLY A 40 39.95 -43.69 6.67
C GLY A 40 39.02 -42.62 6.10
N MET A 41 38.17 -42.00 6.93
CA MET A 41 37.25 -40.94 6.52
C MET A 41 37.79 -39.55 6.89
N GLU A 42 37.69 -38.61 5.97
CA GLU A 42 37.98 -37.21 6.26
C GLU A 42 36.82 -36.54 6.98
N VAL A 43 37.15 -35.63 7.91
CA VAL A 43 36.15 -34.79 8.57
C VAL A 43 35.50 -33.91 7.52
N THR A 44 34.23 -34.13 7.26
CA THR A 44 33.53 -33.41 6.19
C THR A 44 33.07 -32.02 6.65
N LEU A 45 32.81 -31.15 5.67
CA LEU A 45 32.11 -29.87 5.86
C LEU A 45 30.80 -30.01 6.66
N LYS A 46 30.09 -31.13 6.50
CA LYS A 46 28.86 -31.43 7.24
C LYS A 46 29.12 -31.66 8.73
N CYS A 47 30.22 -32.33 9.08
CA CYS A 47 30.64 -32.49 10.48
C CYS A 47 30.92 -31.13 11.13
N HIS A 48 31.67 -30.27 10.44
CA HIS A 48 31.94 -28.90 10.92
C HIS A 48 30.65 -28.08 11.07
N GLN A 49 29.71 -28.18 10.13
CA GLN A 49 28.42 -27.49 10.19
C GLN A 49 27.61 -27.90 11.43
N GLU A 50 27.52 -29.19 11.73
CA GLU A 50 26.73 -29.68 12.87
C GLU A 50 27.36 -29.27 14.21
N ILE A 51 28.69 -29.34 14.34
CA ILE A 51 29.40 -28.89 15.55
C ILE A 51 29.17 -27.39 15.81
N ILE A 52 29.40 -26.54 14.80
CA ILE A 52 29.23 -25.08 14.93
C ILE A 52 27.77 -24.72 15.26
N ARG A 53 26.81 -25.37 14.58
CA ARG A 53 25.38 -25.18 14.84
C ARG A 53 25.01 -25.59 16.26
N ALA A 54 25.48 -26.74 16.71
CA ALA A 54 25.19 -27.29 18.04
C ALA A 54 25.72 -26.40 19.16
N TYR A 55 26.99 -25.99 19.10
CA TYR A 55 27.56 -25.04 20.08
C TYR A 55 26.82 -23.70 20.07
N ALA A 56 26.48 -23.17 18.90
CA ALA A 56 25.71 -21.92 18.79
C ALA A 56 24.27 -22.05 19.34
N ILE A 57 23.65 -23.24 19.27
CA ILE A 57 22.34 -23.50 19.87
C ILE A 57 22.45 -23.63 21.39
N GLY A 58 23.48 -24.30 21.90
CA GLY A 58 23.76 -24.47 23.33
C GLY A 58 24.25 -23.19 24.03
N GLY A 59 24.43 -22.08 23.30
CA GLY A 59 24.91 -20.81 23.86
C GLY A 59 26.43 -20.76 24.08
N HIS A 60 27.17 -21.77 23.62
CA HIS A 60 28.62 -21.86 23.74
C HIS A 60 29.34 -21.09 22.61
N VAL A 61 29.25 -19.76 22.64
CA VAL A 61 29.72 -18.88 21.54
C VAL A 61 31.23 -19.03 21.27
N GLN A 62 32.06 -19.09 22.31
CA GLN A 62 33.51 -19.30 22.18
C GLN A 62 33.84 -20.63 21.47
N LEU A 63 33.16 -21.71 21.86
CA LEU A 63 33.38 -23.04 21.29
C LEU A 63 32.90 -23.13 19.84
N ALA A 64 31.80 -22.45 19.51
CA ALA A 64 31.33 -22.31 18.13
C ALA A 64 32.34 -21.52 17.26
N GLU A 65 33.00 -20.53 17.82
CA GLU A 65 34.07 -19.78 17.16
C GLU A 65 35.32 -20.65 16.90
N GLU A 66 35.78 -21.39 17.91
CA GLU A 66 36.92 -22.29 17.78
C GLU A 66 36.65 -23.37 16.71
N ALA A 67 35.43 -23.91 16.69
CA ALA A 67 34.98 -24.87 15.69
C ALA A 67 34.95 -24.27 14.27
N LEU A 68 34.54 -23.00 14.12
CA LEU A 68 34.60 -22.28 12.83
C LEU A 68 36.04 -22.09 12.36
N GLN A 69 36.96 -21.74 13.27
CA GLN A 69 38.37 -21.62 12.92
C GLN A 69 39.00 -22.97 12.55
N ALA A 70 38.60 -24.05 13.23
CA ALA A 70 39.01 -25.40 12.88
C ALA A 70 38.53 -25.81 11.48
N ALA A 71 37.29 -25.44 11.11
CA ALA A 71 36.77 -25.63 9.76
C ALA A 71 37.56 -24.85 8.71
N VAL A 72 37.97 -23.62 9.02
CA VAL A 72 38.80 -22.80 8.12
C VAL A 72 40.19 -23.43 7.94
N ARG A 73 40.84 -23.89 9.02
CA ARG A 73 42.17 -24.55 8.98
C ARG A 73 42.16 -25.86 8.19
N SER A 74 41.02 -26.55 8.13
CA SER A 74 40.83 -27.79 7.37
C SER A 74 40.40 -27.55 5.92
N GLY A 75 40.42 -26.30 5.43
CA GLY A 75 40.08 -25.99 4.05
C GLY A 75 38.57 -25.89 3.77
N HIS A 76 37.73 -25.91 4.80
CA HIS A 76 36.27 -25.84 4.70
C HIS A 76 35.72 -24.42 4.91
N ALA A 77 36.48 -23.38 4.57
CA ALA A 77 36.06 -21.98 4.70
C ALA A 77 34.84 -21.68 3.82
N GLN A 78 33.66 -21.60 4.43
CA GLN A 78 32.40 -21.37 3.75
C GLN A 78 31.57 -20.32 4.49
N PRO A 79 31.11 -19.24 3.82
CA PRO A 79 30.37 -18.15 4.48
C PRO A 79 29.22 -18.62 5.37
N TYR A 80 28.43 -19.60 4.94
CA TYR A 80 27.25 -20.03 5.67
C TYR A 80 27.56 -20.70 7.02
N LEU A 81 28.79 -21.17 7.27
CA LEU A 81 29.20 -21.72 8.57
C LEU A 81 29.17 -20.67 9.69
N ALA A 82 29.23 -19.38 9.35
CA ALA A 82 29.13 -18.29 10.32
C ALA A 82 27.68 -17.89 10.67
N MET A 83 26.67 -18.38 9.93
CA MET A 83 25.27 -18.03 10.17
C MET A 83 24.76 -18.44 11.57
N PRO A 84 25.08 -19.63 12.11
CA PRO A 84 24.65 -20.01 13.46
C PRO A 84 25.19 -19.07 14.56
N LEU A 85 26.42 -18.60 14.43
CA LEU A 85 27.03 -17.61 15.34
C LEU A 85 26.26 -16.28 15.29
N LEU A 86 25.98 -15.77 14.09
CA LEU A 86 25.18 -14.55 13.91
C LEU A 86 23.76 -14.69 14.45
N LYS A 87 23.12 -15.87 14.29
CA LYS A 87 21.79 -16.20 14.84
C LYS A 87 21.84 -16.35 16.38
N GLY A 88 22.99 -16.72 16.93
CA GLY A 88 23.26 -16.66 18.37
C GLY A 88 23.24 -15.23 18.88
N CYS A 89 23.96 -14.32 18.22
CA CYS A 89 23.97 -12.90 18.56
C CYS A 89 22.57 -12.25 18.40
N GLU A 90 21.80 -12.60 17.36
CA GLU A 90 20.41 -12.13 17.19
C GLU A 90 19.52 -12.56 18.37
N ARG A 91 19.57 -13.84 18.79
CA ARG A 91 18.81 -14.32 19.95
C ARG A 91 19.18 -13.62 21.26
N ALA A 92 20.44 -13.22 21.40
CA ALA A 92 20.94 -12.45 22.53
C ALA A 92 20.75 -10.92 22.36
N GLN A 93 20.21 -10.47 21.22
CA GLN A 93 20.10 -9.06 20.83
C GLN A 93 21.45 -8.28 20.89
N ASP A 94 22.57 -8.99 20.68
CA ASP A 94 23.93 -8.43 20.72
C ASP A 94 24.32 -7.83 19.35
N VAL A 95 23.88 -6.59 19.10
CA VAL A 95 24.19 -5.83 17.88
C VAL A 95 25.70 -5.66 17.67
N ALA A 96 26.45 -5.44 18.76
CA ALA A 96 27.90 -5.28 18.72
C ALA A 96 28.60 -6.59 18.31
N GLY A 97 28.12 -7.73 18.82
CA GLY A 97 28.57 -9.06 18.44
C GLY A 97 28.32 -9.37 16.97
N VAL A 98 27.13 -9.05 16.46
CA VAL A 98 26.85 -9.24 15.02
C VAL A 98 27.79 -8.41 14.15
N ARG A 99 28.04 -7.14 14.51
CA ARG A 99 28.96 -6.25 13.78
C ARG A 99 30.40 -6.78 13.80
N ARG A 100 30.90 -7.23 14.97
CA ARG A 100 32.24 -7.84 15.08
C ARG A 100 32.39 -9.03 14.14
N TRP A 101 31.39 -9.91 14.08
CA TRP A 101 31.44 -11.08 13.20
C TRP A 101 31.49 -10.70 11.73
N LEU A 102 30.64 -9.77 11.29
CA LEU A 102 30.65 -9.28 9.90
C LEU A 102 32.01 -8.69 9.48
N GLN A 103 32.70 -7.99 10.38
CA GLN A 103 34.04 -7.43 10.13
C GLN A 103 35.14 -8.50 10.14
N ARG A 104 34.96 -9.60 10.88
CA ARG A 104 35.94 -10.68 11.02
C ARG A 104 35.88 -11.74 9.93
N LEU A 105 34.73 -11.93 9.27
CA LEU A 105 34.60 -12.94 8.21
C LEU A 105 35.61 -12.76 7.04
N PRO A 106 35.87 -11.53 6.53
CA PRO A 106 36.87 -11.32 5.49
C PRO A 106 38.28 -11.76 5.90
N SER A 107 38.69 -11.58 7.16
CA SER A 107 40.02 -12.02 7.63
C SER A 107 40.13 -13.54 7.76
N LEU A 108 39.01 -14.26 7.75
CA LEU A 108 38.95 -15.73 7.71
C LEU A 108 38.82 -16.27 6.27
N GLY A 109 38.97 -15.41 5.26
CA GLY A 109 38.80 -15.79 3.84
C GLY A 109 37.34 -16.03 3.43
N MET A 110 36.37 -15.59 4.23
CA MET A 110 34.94 -15.77 3.97
C MET A 110 34.29 -14.45 3.52
N ALA A 111 33.64 -14.47 2.36
CA ALA A 111 32.84 -13.34 1.90
C ALA A 111 31.58 -13.18 2.74
N THR A 112 31.24 -11.95 3.11
CA THR A 112 29.93 -11.66 3.74
C THR A 112 28.80 -11.82 2.72
N THR A 113 27.65 -12.32 3.15
CA THR A 113 26.48 -12.53 2.29
C THR A 113 25.34 -11.56 2.62
N ALA A 114 24.43 -11.33 1.68
CA ALA A 114 23.25 -10.49 1.88
C ALA A 114 22.34 -10.96 3.04
N ALA A 115 22.33 -12.26 3.33
CA ALA A 115 21.57 -12.84 4.44
C ALA A 115 22.14 -12.42 5.81
N MET A 116 23.47 -12.38 5.93
CA MET A 116 24.16 -11.97 7.17
C MET A 116 23.95 -10.49 7.47
N TRP A 117 24.08 -9.64 6.45
CA TRP A 117 23.84 -8.20 6.58
C TRP A 117 22.37 -7.90 6.90
N ARG A 118 21.42 -8.66 6.36
CA ARG A 118 20.00 -8.54 6.71
C ARG A 118 19.77 -8.85 8.19
N LEU A 119 20.28 -9.98 8.65
CA LEU A 119 20.16 -10.43 10.05
C LEU A 119 20.72 -9.39 11.03
N ALA A 120 21.87 -8.79 10.70
CA ALA A 120 22.50 -7.73 11.50
C ALA A 120 21.64 -6.49 11.64
N ILE A 121 21.08 -6.05 10.51
CA ILE A 121 20.22 -4.88 10.48
C ILE A 121 18.90 -5.17 11.22
N GLU A 122 18.31 -6.36 11.05
CA GLU A 122 17.12 -6.80 11.80
C GLU A 122 17.37 -6.85 13.31
N THR A 123 18.52 -7.38 13.75
CA THR A 123 18.93 -7.40 15.17
C THR A 123 19.05 -5.99 15.74
N ALA A 124 19.66 -5.05 15.01
CA ALA A 124 19.76 -3.65 15.45
C ALA A 124 18.41 -2.96 15.60
N HIS A 125 17.42 -3.31 14.77
CA HIS A 125 16.07 -2.79 14.89
C HIS A 125 15.31 -3.36 16.07
N GLU A 126 15.40 -4.68 16.29
CA GLU A 126 14.73 -5.33 17.43
C GLU A 126 15.27 -4.80 18.76
N ALA A 127 16.56 -4.44 18.81
CA ALA A 127 17.20 -3.78 19.93
C ALA A 127 16.87 -2.26 20.06
N GLY A 128 16.14 -1.67 19.10
CA GLY A 128 15.79 -0.24 19.10
C GLY A 128 16.94 0.73 18.75
N ASP A 129 18.08 0.24 18.29
CA ASP A 129 19.27 1.04 17.95
C ASP A 129 19.29 1.42 16.46
N ALA A 130 18.55 2.47 16.12
CA ALA A 130 18.42 2.96 14.75
C ALA A 130 19.75 3.48 14.18
N ALA A 131 20.62 4.07 15.01
CA ALA A 131 21.92 4.56 14.58
C ALA A 131 22.85 3.41 14.18
N ALA A 132 22.81 2.31 14.94
CA ALA A 132 23.56 1.10 14.59
C ALA A 132 23.03 0.42 13.32
N ALA A 133 21.71 0.41 13.10
CA ALA A 133 21.11 -0.12 11.88
C ALA A 133 21.54 0.63 10.62
N ASP A 134 21.59 1.97 10.67
CA ASP A 134 22.05 2.80 9.54
C ASP A 134 23.55 2.64 9.26
N ALA A 135 24.37 2.54 10.30
CA ALA A 135 25.79 2.26 10.16
C ALA A 135 26.02 0.90 9.50
N LEU A 136 25.34 -0.16 9.97
CA LEU A 136 25.42 -1.51 9.38
C LEU A 136 24.96 -1.53 7.91
N TRP A 137 24.01 -0.69 7.54
CA TRP A 137 23.57 -0.56 6.16
C TRP A 137 24.61 0.11 5.25
N ARG A 138 25.28 1.16 5.74
CA ARG A 138 26.38 1.82 5.00
C ARG A 138 27.53 0.85 4.79
N ASP A 139 27.89 0.12 5.83
CA ASP A 139 28.94 -0.91 5.79
C ASP A 139 28.58 -2.01 4.79
N ALA A 140 27.32 -2.47 4.78
CA ALA A 140 26.86 -3.49 3.84
C ALA A 140 26.91 -3.05 2.37
N ARG A 141 26.70 -1.74 2.09
CA ARG A 141 26.88 -1.18 0.74
C ARG A 141 28.34 -1.08 0.34
N ALA A 142 29.19 -0.63 1.25
CA ALA A 142 30.64 -0.59 1.02
C ALA A 142 31.20 -1.99 0.76
N ALA A 143 30.65 -3.02 1.43
CA ALA A 143 30.98 -4.43 1.22
C ALA A 143 30.37 -5.06 -0.05
N GLY A 144 29.65 -4.30 -0.89
CA GLY A 144 29.11 -4.78 -2.15
C GLY A 144 27.93 -5.76 -2.04
N ALA A 145 27.23 -5.82 -0.90
CA ALA A 145 26.16 -6.80 -0.69
C ALA A 145 24.91 -6.50 -1.55
N PRO A 146 24.52 -7.38 -2.51
CA PRO A 146 23.33 -7.15 -3.33
C PRO A 146 22.04 -7.40 -2.53
N SER A 147 21.02 -6.56 -2.75
CA SER A 147 19.63 -6.85 -2.30
C SER A 147 19.41 -6.88 -0.76
N LEU A 148 19.73 -5.76 -0.09
CA LEU A 148 19.36 -5.52 1.33
C LEU A 148 17.94 -4.97 1.53
N TYR A 149 17.11 -5.07 0.50
CA TYR A 149 15.82 -4.40 0.39
C TYR A 149 14.84 -4.71 1.54
N LYS A 150 14.89 -5.91 2.14
CA LYS A 150 13.98 -6.32 3.24
C LYS A 150 14.36 -5.67 4.58
N ALA A 151 15.67 -5.55 4.87
CA ALA A 151 16.21 -4.87 6.04
C ALA A 151 15.98 -3.35 5.99
N MET A 152 16.03 -2.76 4.80
CA MET A 152 15.73 -1.34 4.57
C MET A 152 14.26 -0.95 4.87
N ARG A 153 13.33 -1.92 4.88
CA ARG A 153 11.91 -1.71 5.18
C ARG A 153 11.68 -1.42 6.68
N SER A 154 12.51 -1.94 7.58
CA SER A 154 12.42 -1.68 9.03
C SER A 154 13.22 -0.44 9.47
N THR A 155 14.31 -0.07 8.78
CA THR A 155 15.09 1.15 9.12
C THR A 155 14.43 2.44 8.65
N ARG A 156 13.81 2.42 7.45
CA ARG A 156 13.20 3.63 6.88
C ARG A 156 11.80 3.92 7.42
N THR A 157 11.17 2.94 8.06
CA THR A 157 9.93 3.16 8.83
C THR A 157 10.21 3.82 10.18
N SER A 158 11.41 3.67 10.75
CA SER A 158 11.81 4.31 12.02
C SER A 158 12.43 5.71 11.87
N GLN A 159 12.88 6.13 10.67
CA GLN A 159 13.59 7.42 10.49
C GLN A 159 13.02 8.39 9.44
N GLY A 160 11.82 8.18 8.91
CA GLY A 160 11.05 9.26 8.25
C GLY A 160 11.67 9.97 7.02
N ARG A 161 12.68 9.41 6.33
CA ARG A 161 13.23 10.00 5.08
C ARG A 161 12.89 9.16 3.85
N VAL A 162 12.08 9.72 2.94
CA VAL A 162 11.69 9.12 1.66
C VAL A 162 11.76 10.17 0.54
N VAL A 163 12.42 9.84 -0.57
CA VAL A 163 12.43 10.64 -1.80
C VAL A 163 11.38 10.07 -2.76
N VAL A 164 10.46 10.91 -3.23
CA VAL A 164 9.59 10.65 -4.40
C VAL A 164 9.61 11.88 -5.30
N VAL A 165 9.75 11.64 -6.61
CA VAL A 165 9.74 12.66 -7.66
C VAL A 165 8.30 12.94 -8.05
N ASP A 166 7.78 14.11 -7.65
CA ASP A 166 6.61 14.74 -8.25
C ASP A 166 7.04 15.67 -9.39
N ARG A 167 6.22 15.75 -10.44
CA ARG A 167 6.52 16.38 -11.75
C ARG A 167 6.61 17.91 -11.68
N ASP A 168 6.38 18.52 -10.52
CA ASP A 168 6.52 19.97 -10.29
C ASP A 168 7.77 20.36 -9.47
N THR A 169 8.78 19.48 -9.35
CA THR A 169 9.96 19.74 -8.49
C THR A 169 11.29 20.08 -9.21
N PRO A 170 11.40 21.09 -10.10
CA PRO A 170 12.73 21.63 -10.46
C PRO A 170 13.25 22.69 -9.48
N ALA A 171 12.39 23.40 -8.73
CA ALA A 171 12.79 24.57 -7.94
C ALA A 171 13.15 24.29 -6.47
N LEU A 172 12.68 23.17 -5.89
CA LEU A 172 12.91 22.82 -4.48
C LEU A 172 14.26 22.09 -4.23
N LEU A 173 14.94 21.63 -5.28
CA LEU A 173 16.25 20.96 -5.17
C LEU A 173 17.43 21.94 -5.00
N GLN A 174 17.17 23.26 -4.96
CA GLN A 174 18.21 24.29 -4.86
C GLN A 174 18.19 25.09 -3.56
N GLN A 175 17.30 24.81 -2.60
CA GLN A 175 17.28 25.55 -1.34
C GLN A 175 18.11 24.85 -0.24
N PRO A 176 19.02 25.58 0.43
CA PRO A 176 19.79 25.04 1.55
C PRO A 176 18.88 24.77 2.75
N HIS A 177 19.07 23.59 3.35
CA HIS A 177 18.30 23.06 4.48
C HIS A 177 18.33 23.99 5.71
N ASN A 178 17.23 24.67 5.99
CA ASN A 178 16.81 25.12 7.33
C ASN A 178 15.40 25.72 7.28
N SER A 179 14.37 24.89 7.08
CA SER A 179 12.98 25.21 7.42
C SER A 179 12.17 23.91 7.50
N ALA A 180 11.13 23.94 8.33
CA ALA A 180 10.30 22.81 8.72
C ALA A 180 9.87 21.92 7.53
N LEU A 181 10.02 20.60 7.68
CA LEU A 181 9.53 19.60 6.73
C LEU A 181 8.00 19.69 6.62
N ASP A 182 7.51 20.11 5.47
CA ASP A 182 6.09 20.13 5.11
C ASP A 182 5.60 18.68 4.88
N LEU A 183 4.65 18.23 5.69
CA LEU A 183 4.16 16.84 5.74
C LEU A 183 3.32 16.45 4.50
N SER A 184 3.06 17.36 3.56
CA SER A 184 2.48 17.04 2.25
C SER A 184 3.31 16.03 1.46
N ASP A 185 4.62 16.00 1.67
CA ASP A 185 5.59 15.18 0.93
C ASP A 185 5.64 13.72 1.41
N CYS A 186 5.07 13.41 2.59
CA CYS A 186 4.98 12.05 3.13
C CYS A 186 3.86 11.20 2.49
N THR A 187 3.00 11.82 1.68
CA THR A 187 1.81 11.19 1.08
C THR A 187 2.13 9.95 0.22
N MET A 188 3.31 9.92 -0.39
CA MET A 188 3.68 8.90 -1.39
C MET A 188 4.41 7.68 -0.80
N ALA A 189 5.09 7.83 0.34
CA ALA A 189 5.81 6.74 1.00
C ALA A 189 4.88 5.63 1.51
N VAL A 190 3.76 6.05 2.10
CA VAL A 190 2.71 5.18 2.65
C VAL A 190 1.95 4.48 1.53
N ALA A 191 1.63 5.21 0.46
CA ALA A 191 1.01 4.63 -0.73
C ALA A 191 1.89 3.55 -1.37
N HIS A 192 3.23 3.69 -1.37
CA HIS A 192 4.14 2.75 -2.05
C HIS A 192 4.27 1.38 -1.34
N VAL A 193 4.32 1.34 -0.01
CA VAL A 193 4.39 0.08 0.76
C VAL A 193 3.07 -0.69 0.68
N ALA A 194 1.97 0.06 0.69
CA ALA A 194 0.64 -0.50 0.73
C ALA A 194 0.14 -0.89 -0.69
N LEU A 195 0.53 -0.14 -1.73
CA LEU A 195 0.46 -0.55 -3.14
C LEU A 195 1.23 -1.84 -3.41
N ARG A 196 2.27 -2.15 -2.62
CA ARG A 196 3.08 -3.35 -2.78
C ARG A 196 2.46 -4.61 -2.17
N GLU A 197 1.64 -4.48 -1.13
CA GLU A 197 0.86 -5.59 -0.57
C GLU A 197 -0.37 -5.89 -1.40
N ALA A 198 -1.09 -4.86 -1.86
CA ALA A 198 -2.05 -4.99 -2.94
C ALA A 198 -1.37 -5.63 -4.16
N ALA A 199 -0.26 -5.08 -4.67
CA ALA A 199 0.46 -5.64 -5.82
C ALA A 199 0.91 -7.09 -5.63
N ARG A 200 1.09 -7.58 -4.39
CA ARG A 200 1.46 -8.99 -4.12
C ARG A 200 0.31 -9.95 -4.34
N GLU A 201 -0.90 -9.58 -3.91
CA GLU A 201 -2.12 -10.33 -4.20
C GLU A 201 -2.55 -10.18 -5.67
N LEU A 202 -2.30 -9.01 -6.26
CA LEU A 202 -2.63 -8.72 -7.66
C LEU A 202 -1.67 -9.36 -8.66
N ARG A 203 -0.40 -9.58 -8.29
CA ARG A 203 0.59 -10.36 -9.06
C ARG A 203 0.16 -11.81 -9.27
N LYS A 204 -0.74 -12.34 -8.43
CA LYS A 204 -1.31 -13.69 -8.61
C LYS A 204 -2.39 -13.73 -9.70
N MET A 205 -2.79 -12.59 -10.27
CA MET A 205 -4.05 -12.46 -11.04
C MET A 205 -3.91 -11.86 -12.44
N ALA A 206 -2.75 -11.31 -12.81
CA ALA A 206 -2.52 -10.72 -14.13
C ALA A 206 -1.29 -11.34 -14.82
N PRO A 207 -1.36 -11.70 -16.12
CA PRO A 207 -0.16 -12.04 -16.88
C PRO A 207 0.73 -10.78 -16.98
N PRO A 208 2.01 -10.86 -16.62
CA PRO A 208 2.85 -9.68 -16.58
C PRO A 208 3.25 -9.25 -18.00
N ALA A 209 2.95 -8.01 -18.36
CA ALA A 209 3.71 -7.34 -19.40
C ALA A 209 5.10 -7.03 -18.84
N THR A 210 6.15 -7.49 -19.53
CA THR A 210 7.57 -7.42 -19.16
C THR A 210 8.02 -8.40 -18.08
N ARG A 211 9.34 -8.66 -17.97
CA ARG A 211 9.99 -9.63 -17.05
C ARG A 211 9.87 -9.25 -15.56
N LEU A 212 8.67 -8.84 -15.12
CA LEU A 212 8.28 -8.58 -13.72
C LEU A 212 8.98 -7.40 -13.04
N ALA A 213 9.60 -6.50 -13.80
CA ALA A 213 10.18 -5.28 -13.25
C ALA A 213 9.07 -4.38 -12.69
N PRO A 214 9.14 -3.96 -11.41
CA PRO A 214 8.11 -3.11 -10.82
C PRO A 214 8.17 -1.70 -11.44
N LEU A 215 7.13 -1.32 -12.21
CA LEU A 215 7.03 0.01 -12.82
C LEU A 215 7.14 1.16 -11.81
N SER A 216 6.77 0.92 -10.55
CA SER A 216 6.95 1.90 -9.47
C SER A 216 8.40 2.25 -9.14
N GLN A 217 9.38 1.50 -9.67
CA GLN A 217 10.81 1.80 -9.57
C GLN A 217 11.35 2.45 -10.86
N GLY A 218 10.45 2.71 -11.81
CA GLY A 218 10.72 3.43 -13.04
C GLY A 218 10.83 4.93 -12.83
N ARG A 219 10.78 5.66 -13.94
CA ARG A 219 10.74 7.13 -13.94
C ARG A 219 9.59 7.62 -14.80
N VAL A 220 9.06 8.79 -14.49
CA VAL A 220 8.11 9.47 -15.36
C VAL A 220 8.89 10.19 -16.46
N ASP A 221 8.56 9.93 -17.72
CA ASP A 221 9.19 10.61 -18.86
C ASP A 221 8.61 12.02 -19.08
N GLU A 222 9.19 12.79 -19.99
CA GLU A 222 8.76 14.17 -20.30
C GLU A 222 7.29 14.25 -20.76
N SER A 223 6.79 13.16 -21.36
CA SER A 223 5.40 13.03 -21.81
C SER A 223 4.44 12.69 -20.66
N GLY A 224 4.94 12.39 -19.47
CA GLY A 224 4.14 12.03 -18.30
C GLY A 224 3.79 10.54 -18.20
N ASN A 225 4.46 9.69 -18.97
CA ASN A 225 4.25 8.24 -18.96
C ASN A 225 5.24 7.56 -18.01
N ILE A 226 4.88 6.40 -17.46
CA ILE A 226 5.78 5.63 -16.59
C ILE A 226 6.70 4.75 -17.44
N GLU A 227 8.00 4.95 -17.31
CA GLU A 227 9.02 4.17 -18.00
C GLU A 227 9.55 3.04 -17.10
N CYS A 228 9.54 1.81 -17.61
CA CYS A 228 10.04 0.63 -16.94
C CYS A 228 11.57 0.70 -16.73
N PRO A 229 12.08 0.47 -15.51
CA PRO A 229 13.51 0.61 -15.20
C PRO A 229 14.39 -0.46 -15.85
N TYR A 230 13.81 -1.55 -16.35
CA TYR A 230 14.58 -2.67 -16.88
C TYR A 230 14.82 -2.58 -18.39
N HIS A 231 13.84 -2.12 -19.16
CA HIS A 231 13.89 -2.15 -20.63
C HIS A 231 13.49 -0.82 -21.28
N GLY A 232 13.19 0.21 -20.50
CA GLY A 232 12.80 1.53 -21.00
C GLY A 232 11.45 1.57 -21.73
N TRP A 233 10.59 0.54 -21.57
CA TRP A 233 9.23 0.58 -22.12
C TRP A 233 8.41 1.64 -21.38
N SER A 234 7.68 2.48 -22.10
CA SER A 234 6.87 3.55 -21.52
C SER A 234 5.38 3.23 -21.62
N PHE A 235 4.64 3.55 -20.55
CA PHE A 235 3.21 3.23 -20.41
C PHE A 235 2.41 4.45 -19.97
N THR A 236 1.21 4.63 -20.54
CA THR A 236 0.27 5.65 -20.08
C THR A 236 -0.31 5.32 -18.71
N ALA A 237 -0.98 6.28 -18.08
CA ALA A 237 -1.73 6.06 -16.84
C ALA A 237 -2.84 5.00 -16.98
N GLN A 238 -3.31 4.70 -18.19
CA GLN A 238 -4.28 3.63 -18.49
C GLN A 238 -3.60 2.29 -18.81
N GLY A 239 -2.28 2.21 -18.68
CA GLY A 239 -1.50 0.99 -18.91
C GLY A 239 -1.18 0.74 -20.38
N GLY A 240 -1.58 1.63 -21.29
CA GLY A 240 -1.27 1.50 -22.72
C GLY A 240 0.23 1.65 -22.95
N CYS A 241 0.86 0.69 -23.63
CA CYS A 241 2.26 0.83 -24.03
C CYS A 241 2.37 1.86 -25.16
N VAL A 242 3.27 2.84 -25.00
CA VAL A 242 3.47 3.96 -25.95
C VAL A 242 4.89 4.06 -26.47
N LYS A 243 5.84 3.33 -25.87
CA LYS A 243 7.23 3.27 -26.34
C LYS A 243 7.84 1.92 -26.00
N MET A 244 8.48 1.28 -26.98
CA MET A 244 9.33 0.10 -26.79
C MET A 244 10.69 0.40 -27.46
N PRO A 245 11.75 0.74 -26.71
CA PRO A 245 13.03 1.18 -27.29
C PRO A 245 13.66 0.22 -28.29
N HIS A 246 13.34 -1.08 -28.20
CA HIS A 246 13.87 -2.12 -29.07
C HIS A 246 12.91 -2.55 -30.19
N ALA A 247 11.77 -1.86 -30.34
CA ALA A 247 10.84 -2.09 -31.44
C ALA A 247 10.84 -0.88 -32.38
N GLU A 248 10.50 -1.10 -33.64
CA GLU A 248 10.22 0.01 -34.55
C GLU A 248 9.08 0.87 -33.98
N PRO A 249 9.17 2.20 -34.11
CA PRO A 249 8.07 3.08 -33.72
C PRO A 249 6.81 2.74 -34.52
N THR A 250 5.81 2.15 -33.87
CA THR A 250 4.49 1.87 -34.48
C THR A 250 3.41 2.68 -33.78
N LEU A 251 2.32 2.97 -34.50
CA LEU A 251 1.17 3.70 -33.94
C LEU A 251 0.44 2.93 -32.82
N ARG A 252 0.64 1.60 -32.72
CA ARG A 252 -0.06 0.75 -31.73
C ARG A 252 0.73 -0.52 -31.41
N TYR A 253 1.22 -0.63 -30.18
CA TYR A 253 1.84 -1.85 -29.68
C TYR A 253 0.81 -2.96 -29.39
N PRO A 254 1.20 -4.24 -29.42
CA PRO A 254 0.30 -5.36 -29.12
C PRO A 254 -0.37 -5.22 -27.75
N ALA A 255 -1.63 -5.63 -27.61
CA ALA A 255 -2.37 -5.52 -26.34
C ALA A 255 -1.68 -6.25 -25.16
N ARG A 256 -0.96 -7.34 -25.44
CA ARG A 256 -0.13 -8.07 -24.46
C ARG A 256 1.04 -7.27 -23.90
N SER A 257 1.45 -6.21 -24.60
CA SER A 257 2.51 -5.31 -24.16
C SER A 257 1.98 -4.25 -23.19
N CYS A 258 0.67 -4.10 -23.01
CA CYS A 258 0.08 -3.13 -22.09
C CYS A 258 0.15 -3.62 -20.64
N ALA A 259 0.43 -2.70 -19.72
CA ALA A 259 0.36 -2.96 -18.29
C ALA A 259 -1.09 -2.95 -17.81
N THR A 260 -1.39 -3.72 -16.77
CA THR A 260 -2.68 -3.60 -16.08
C THR A 260 -2.73 -2.28 -15.33
N ALA A 261 -3.64 -1.39 -15.71
CA ALA A 261 -3.95 -0.19 -14.95
C ALA A 261 -5.06 -0.46 -13.94
N TYR A 262 -4.90 0.08 -12.74
CA TYR A 262 -5.89 -0.02 -11.68
C TYR A 262 -6.70 1.26 -11.59
N LEU A 263 -7.98 1.13 -11.23
CA LEU A 263 -8.80 2.30 -10.96
C LEU A 263 -8.35 2.90 -9.63
N VAL A 264 -7.72 4.07 -9.70
CA VAL A 264 -7.25 4.81 -8.53
C VAL A 264 -7.99 6.13 -8.44
N VAL A 265 -8.66 6.37 -7.33
CA VAL A 265 -9.31 7.65 -7.02
C VAL A 265 -8.66 8.22 -5.77
N HIS A 266 -8.28 9.49 -5.79
CA HIS A 266 -7.72 10.15 -4.61
C HIS A 266 -8.47 11.44 -4.32
N GLN A 267 -8.72 11.74 -3.05
CA GLN A 267 -9.50 12.91 -2.65
C GLN A 267 -8.99 13.45 -1.31
N GLN A 268 -8.89 14.77 -1.18
CA GLN A 268 -8.65 15.41 0.10
C GLN A 268 -9.95 15.48 0.89
N LEU A 269 -9.86 15.21 2.19
CA LEU A 269 -10.98 15.10 3.11
C LEU A 269 -10.85 16.15 4.21
N PRO A 270 -11.97 16.77 4.63
CA PRO A 270 -12.02 17.78 5.69
C PRO A 270 -12.17 17.14 7.08
N TYR A 271 -11.50 16.01 7.30
CA TYR A 271 -11.39 15.30 8.57
C TYR A 271 -10.12 14.46 8.55
N ASP A 272 -9.71 13.97 9.72
CA ASP A 272 -8.45 13.28 9.90
C ASP A 272 -8.45 11.86 9.32
N TYR A 273 -7.25 11.34 9.08
CA TYR A 273 -7.07 10.00 8.53
C TYR A 273 -7.63 8.91 9.47
N THR A 274 -7.62 9.16 10.78
CA THR A 274 -8.20 8.25 11.78
C THR A 274 -9.71 8.10 11.62
N THR A 275 -10.43 9.20 11.45
CA THR A 275 -11.87 9.21 11.14
C THR A 275 -12.17 8.46 9.84
N MET A 276 -11.28 8.56 8.84
CA MET A 276 -11.42 7.78 7.61
C MET A 276 -11.20 6.27 7.82
N LEU A 277 -10.18 5.89 8.60
CA LEU A 277 -9.90 4.49 8.90
C LEU A 277 -11.04 3.84 9.70
N GLU A 278 -11.58 4.55 10.69
CA GLU A 278 -12.76 4.09 11.43
C GLU A 278 -13.93 3.83 10.48
N ASN A 279 -14.28 4.81 9.63
CA ASN A 279 -15.37 4.66 8.66
C ASN A 279 -15.14 3.45 7.73
N ALA A 280 -13.91 3.26 7.25
CA ALA A 280 -13.56 2.14 6.38
C ALA A 280 -13.64 0.76 7.07
N LEU A 281 -13.49 0.73 8.40
CA LEU A 281 -13.57 -0.48 9.23
C LEU A 281 -14.99 -0.79 9.72
N ASP A 282 -15.92 0.15 9.62
CA ASP A 282 -17.33 -0.07 9.90
C ASP A 282 -18.05 -0.67 8.67
N PRO A 283 -18.48 -1.95 8.69
CA PRO A 283 -19.26 -2.50 7.59
C PRO A 283 -20.70 -1.97 7.53
N ALA A 284 -21.26 -1.46 8.62
CA ALA A 284 -22.67 -1.13 8.73
C ALA A 284 -23.02 0.22 8.09
N HIS A 285 -22.13 1.23 8.12
CA HIS A 285 -22.41 2.56 7.55
C HIS A 285 -22.90 2.49 6.09
N ALA A 286 -22.39 1.54 5.30
CA ALA A 286 -22.68 1.43 3.88
C ALA A 286 -24.18 1.27 3.55
N ASP A 287 -24.96 0.62 4.42
CA ASP A 287 -26.41 0.47 4.23
C ASP A 287 -27.15 1.81 4.44
N PHE A 288 -26.54 2.74 5.18
CA PHE A 288 -27.15 4.00 5.59
C PHE A 288 -26.65 5.22 4.81
N THR A 289 -25.34 5.38 4.66
CA THR A 289 -24.73 6.54 4.00
C THR A 289 -24.74 6.40 2.48
N HIS A 290 -24.52 5.18 1.98
CA HIS A 290 -24.51 4.87 0.55
C HIS A 290 -25.86 4.36 0.02
N HIS A 291 -26.96 4.86 0.59
CA HIS A 291 -28.32 4.53 0.16
C HIS A 291 -28.58 5.01 -1.27
N GLY A 292 -28.93 4.08 -2.16
CA GLY A 292 -29.22 4.37 -3.56
C GLY A 292 -27.98 4.40 -4.47
N SER A 293 -26.77 4.34 -3.90
CA SER A 293 -25.50 4.27 -4.61
C SER A 293 -24.88 2.85 -4.53
N LEU A 294 -24.39 2.44 -3.36
CA LEU A 294 -23.76 1.13 -3.12
C LEU A 294 -24.69 0.13 -2.42
N SER A 295 -25.55 0.60 -1.53
CA SER A 295 -26.47 -0.26 -0.78
C SER A 295 -27.86 0.39 -0.62
N SER A 296 -28.71 -0.22 0.21
CA SER A 296 -29.98 0.33 0.65
C SER A 296 -30.18 0.10 2.14
N ARG A 297 -30.94 0.98 2.78
CA ARG A 297 -31.31 0.85 4.19
C ARG A 297 -32.18 -0.37 4.42
N ASP A 298 -32.96 -0.78 3.42
CA ASP A 298 -33.76 -2.02 3.46
C ASP A 298 -32.90 -3.29 3.54
N ARG A 299 -31.59 -3.18 3.30
CA ARG A 299 -30.63 -4.28 3.41
C ARG A 299 -29.87 -4.27 4.73
N ALA A 300 -30.10 -3.28 5.59
CA ALA A 300 -29.48 -3.18 6.90
C ALA A 300 -29.81 -4.44 7.70
N LYS A 301 -28.75 -5.15 8.10
CA LYS A 301 -28.84 -6.38 8.89
C LYS A 301 -27.59 -6.52 9.75
N PRO A 302 -27.61 -7.37 10.79
CA PRO A 302 -26.40 -7.69 11.52
C PRO A 302 -25.30 -8.20 10.57
N HIS A 303 -24.14 -7.57 10.64
CA HIS A 303 -22.93 -7.97 9.94
C HIS A 303 -22.05 -8.77 10.92
N PRO A 304 -22.06 -10.11 10.91
CA PRO A 304 -21.28 -10.90 11.86
C PRO A 304 -19.79 -10.72 11.57
N CYS A 305 -19.11 -10.00 12.45
CA CYS A 305 -17.68 -9.74 12.35
C CYS A 305 -16.89 -10.73 13.23
N THR A 306 -15.80 -11.28 12.71
CA THR A 306 -14.88 -12.14 13.44
C THR A 306 -13.44 -11.74 13.18
N LEU A 307 -12.57 -11.87 14.19
CA LEU A 307 -11.12 -11.69 14.05
C LEU A 307 -10.45 -13.04 13.80
N ASP A 308 -9.49 -13.09 12.86
CA ASP A 308 -8.77 -14.33 12.53
C ASP A 308 -7.91 -14.83 13.71
N LYS A 309 -7.36 -13.89 14.49
CA LYS A 309 -6.57 -14.15 15.71
C LYS A 309 -7.17 -13.40 16.90
N ALA A 310 -8.31 -13.87 17.39
CA ALA A 310 -8.98 -13.27 18.54
C ALA A 310 -8.03 -13.11 19.75
N GLY A 311 -8.10 -11.98 20.44
CA GLY A 311 -7.34 -11.71 21.66
C GLY A 311 -5.88 -11.26 21.48
N THR A 312 -5.30 -11.34 20.29
CA THR A 312 -3.91 -10.87 20.05
C THR A 312 -3.90 -9.56 19.27
N LEU A 313 -3.44 -8.49 19.92
CA LEU A 313 -3.13 -7.20 19.29
C LEU A 313 -1.73 -7.25 18.69
N HIS A 314 -1.59 -6.92 17.40
CA HIS A 314 -0.32 -6.92 16.70
C HIS A 314 0.00 -5.53 16.14
N ILE A 315 1.27 -5.11 16.21
CA ILE A 315 1.69 -3.74 15.80
C ILE A 315 1.37 -3.45 14.33
N ASN A 316 1.46 -4.46 13.46
CA ASN A 316 1.15 -4.32 12.03
C ASN A 316 -0.35 -4.28 11.69
N GLY A 317 -1.25 -4.34 12.67
CA GLY A 317 -2.70 -4.30 12.48
C GLY A 317 -3.38 -5.66 12.71
N PHE A 318 -4.51 -5.90 12.04
CA PHE A 318 -5.34 -7.10 12.26
C PHE A 318 -6.16 -7.50 11.03
N ASP A 319 -6.60 -8.75 11.01
CA ASP A 319 -7.42 -9.34 9.96
C ASP A 319 -8.73 -9.89 10.53
N GLY A 320 -9.78 -9.87 9.70
CA GLY A 320 -11.03 -10.52 10.03
C GLY A 320 -11.99 -10.68 8.86
N ALA A 321 -13.16 -11.23 9.17
CA ALA A 321 -14.22 -11.53 8.22
C ALA A 321 -15.52 -10.83 8.61
N VAL A 322 -16.28 -10.40 7.59
CA VAL A 322 -17.67 -9.97 7.69
C VAL A 322 -18.52 -11.02 6.99
N GLY A 323 -19.05 -11.95 7.77
CA GLY A 323 -19.70 -13.15 7.24
C GLY A 323 -18.79 -13.96 6.29
N PRO A 324 -19.36 -14.77 5.39
CA PRO A 324 -18.58 -15.72 4.57
C PRO A 324 -17.92 -15.10 3.34
N VAL A 325 -18.31 -13.89 2.93
CA VAL A 325 -18.01 -13.35 1.59
C VAL A 325 -17.05 -12.17 1.60
N ARG A 326 -16.90 -11.48 2.74
CA ARG A 326 -16.09 -10.27 2.83
C ARG A 326 -15.01 -10.46 3.89
N ARG A 327 -13.78 -10.08 3.54
CA ARG A 327 -12.66 -9.96 4.50
C ARG A 327 -12.19 -8.53 4.59
N ILE A 328 -11.83 -8.12 5.80
CA ILE A 328 -11.29 -6.80 6.11
C ILE A 328 -9.94 -7.01 6.78
N GLN A 329 -8.95 -6.23 6.36
CA GLN A 329 -7.62 -6.19 6.93
C GLN A 329 -7.27 -4.74 7.24
N PHE A 330 -6.97 -4.45 8.49
CA PHE A 330 -6.31 -3.22 8.85
C PHE A 330 -4.80 -3.47 8.80
N ILE A 331 -4.12 -2.82 7.86
CA ILE A 331 -2.67 -2.87 7.72
C ILE A 331 -2.13 -1.54 8.25
N ALA A 332 -1.53 -1.61 9.43
CA ALA A 332 -1.12 -0.42 10.14
C ALA A 332 -0.04 0.38 9.38
N PRO A 333 -0.01 1.71 9.54
CA PRO A 333 -0.95 2.51 10.33
C PRO A 333 -2.07 3.18 9.50
N PHE A 334 -2.07 3.01 8.17
CA PHE A 334 -2.81 3.89 7.25
C PHE A 334 -3.70 3.16 6.24
N THR A 335 -3.80 1.84 6.31
CA THR A 335 -4.38 1.05 5.22
C THR A 335 -5.52 0.17 5.70
N VAL A 336 -6.63 0.17 4.95
CA VAL A 336 -7.70 -0.81 5.06
C VAL A 336 -7.84 -1.52 3.73
N HIS A 337 -7.68 -2.84 3.75
CA HIS A 337 -7.92 -3.70 2.60
C HIS A 337 -9.21 -4.50 2.82
N SER A 338 -10.15 -4.38 1.90
CA SER A 338 -11.38 -5.16 1.87
C SER A 338 -11.40 -6.02 0.61
N SER A 339 -11.64 -7.32 0.77
CA SER A 339 -11.86 -8.24 -0.34
C SER A 339 -13.25 -8.84 -0.26
N PHE A 340 -13.88 -9.00 -1.42
CA PHE A 340 -15.20 -9.57 -1.57
C PHE A 340 -15.13 -10.74 -2.56
N LYS A 341 -15.58 -11.91 -2.13
CA LYS A 341 -15.51 -13.15 -2.91
C LYS A 341 -16.88 -13.82 -2.93
N LEU A 342 -17.40 -13.98 -4.14
CA LEU A 342 -18.55 -14.81 -4.47
C LEU A 342 -18.19 -15.72 -5.65
N PRO A 343 -18.90 -16.84 -5.86
CA PRO A 343 -18.71 -17.66 -7.05
C PRO A 343 -18.84 -16.81 -8.33
N GLY A 344 -17.77 -16.77 -9.12
CA GLY A 344 -17.72 -15.97 -10.36
C GLY A 344 -17.59 -14.45 -10.17
N MET A 345 -17.41 -13.94 -8.95
CA MET A 345 -17.21 -12.50 -8.68
C MET A 345 -16.17 -12.31 -7.59
N GLU A 346 -15.08 -11.63 -7.94
CA GLU A 346 -14.02 -11.32 -6.99
C GLU A 346 -13.63 -9.85 -7.15
N SER A 347 -13.77 -9.10 -6.06
CA SER A 347 -13.46 -7.67 -6.02
C SER A 347 -12.58 -7.33 -4.83
N TYR A 348 -11.71 -6.36 -5.03
CA TYR A 348 -10.76 -5.87 -4.05
C TYR A 348 -10.87 -4.36 -3.96
N PHE A 349 -10.83 -3.86 -2.74
CA PHE A 349 -10.84 -2.45 -2.45
C PHE A 349 -9.78 -2.17 -1.40
N THR A 350 -8.79 -1.36 -1.76
CA THR A 350 -7.77 -0.92 -0.82
C THR A 350 -7.88 0.58 -0.63
N LEU A 351 -7.99 0.99 0.62
CA LEU A 351 -8.04 2.38 1.02
C LEU A 351 -6.76 2.73 1.76
N TYR A 352 -6.12 3.81 1.32
CA TYR A 352 -5.03 4.45 2.04
C TYR A 352 -5.52 5.78 2.60
N ALA A 353 -5.49 5.93 3.92
CA ALA A 353 -5.80 7.17 4.61
C ALA A 353 -4.49 7.87 4.95
N VAL A 354 -4.14 8.89 4.17
CA VAL A 354 -2.89 9.61 4.30
C VAL A 354 -3.11 10.87 5.16
N PRO A 355 -2.40 11.03 6.29
CA PRO A 355 -2.43 12.26 7.07
C PRO A 355 -1.86 13.43 6.26
N LEU A 356 -2.52 14.59 6.28
CA LEU A 356 -1.97 15.84 5.72
C LEU A 356 -1.64 16.83 6.85
N GLU A 357 -2.64 17.13 7.66
CA GLU A 357 -2.55 17.93 8.89
C GLU A 357 -3.68 17.50 9.83
N PRO A 358 -3.62 17.80 11.15
CA PRO A 358 -4.72 17.50 12.05
C PRO A 358 -6.08 17.96 11.51
N GLY A 359 -7.03 17.02 11.42
CA GLY A 359 -8.36 17.27 10.85
C GLY A 359 -8.42 17.30 9.33
N ARG A 360 -7.36 16.90 8.61
CA ARG A 360 -7.35 16.73 7.16
C ARG A 360 -6.52 15.54 6.71
N ALA A 361 -7.08 14.81 5.75
CA ALA A 361 -6.44 13.65 5.15
C ALA A 361 -6.55 13.67 3.64
N ARG A 362 -5.73 12.87 2.97
CA ARG A 362 -5.96 12.44 1.60
C ARG A 362 -6.28 10.96 1.61
N VAL A 363 -7.43 10.59 1.06
CA VAL A 363 -7.71 9.20 0.76
C VAL A 363 -7.22 8.85 -0.63
N ILE A 364 -6.65 7.65 -0.78
CA ILE A 364 -6.37 7.02 -2.06
C ILE A 364 -7.09 5.67 -2.05
N GLN A 365 -8.06 5.51 -2.94
CA GLN A 365 -8.84 4.30 -3.12
C GLN A 365 -8.36 3.57 -4.38
N VAL A 366 -8.08 2.28 -4.23
CA VAL A 366 -7.70 1.38 -5.34
C VAL A 366 -8.74 0.28 -5.42
N GLY A 367 -9.57 0.33 -6.46
CA GLY A 367 -10.63 -0.63 -6.70
C GLY A 367 -10.28 -1.59 -7.84
N GLN A 368 -10.58 -2.87 -7.65
CA GLN A 368 -10.38 -3.91 -8.67
C GLN A 368 -11.50 -4.93 -8.65
N SER A 369 -11.81 -5.45 -9.84
CA SER A 369 -12.75 -6.55 -10.01
C SER A 369 -12.20 -7.48 -11.08
N LYS A 370 -12.19 -8.79 -10.82
CA LYS A 370 -11.80 -9.80 -11.82
C LYS A 370 -12.85 -9.97 -12.92
N THR A 371 -14.08 -9.56 -12.65
CA THR A 371 -15.18 -9.52 -13.61
C THR A 371 -15.56 -8.07 -13.89
N ASP A 372 -16.09 -7.78 -15.09
CA ASP A 372 -16.61 -6.45 -15.46
C ASP A 372 -17.37 -5.82 -14.28
N GLY A 373 -16.84 -4.69 -13.79
CA GLY A 373 -17.06 -4.21 -12.42
C GLY A 373 -18.47 -4.35 -11.84
N PHE A 374 -18.53 -4.62 -10.53
CA PHE A 374 -19.73 -4.70 -9.67
C PHE A 374 -20.92 -3.81 -10.10
N LEU A 375 -20.67 -2.52 -10.36
CA LEU A 375 -21.68 -1.56 -10.81
C LEU A 375 -22.24 -1.82 -12.23
N ALA A 376 -21.40 -2.32 -13.14
CA ALA A 376 -21.81 -2.67 -14.51
C ALA A 376 -22.72 -3.90 -14.51
N GLN A 377 -22.50 -4.87 -13.63
CA GLN A 377 -23.34 -6.07 -13.54
C GLN A 377 -24.69 -5.79 -12.87
N ILE A 378 -24.70 -5.01 -11.78
CA ILE A 378 -25.94 -4.60 -11.10
C ILE A 378 -26.79 -3.68 -11.99
N LYS A 379 -26.17 -2.74 -12.72
CA LYS A 379 -26.89 -1.89 -13.69
C LYS A 379 -27.43 -2.70 -14.86
N ARG A 380 -26.67 -3.67 -15.41
CA ARG A 380 -27.16 -4.59 -16.45
C ARG A 380 -28.40 -5.37 -15.98
N ALA A 381 -28.37 -5.95 -14.78
CA ALA A 381 -29.49 -6.72 -14.22
C ALA A 381 -30.75 -5.88 -13.90
N ARG A 382 -30.60 -4.58 -13.59
CA ARG A 382 -31.74 -3.66 -13.37
C ARG A 382 -32.31 -3.08 -14.67
N LEU A 383 -31.47 -2.73 -15.64
CA LEU A 383 -31.91 -2.05 -16.88
C LEU A 383 -32.49 -3.00 -17.94
N GLN A 384 -32.12 -4.29 -17.92
CA GLN A 384 -32.65 -5.28 -18.86
C GLN A 384 -34.14 -5.64 -18.65
N ARG A 385 -34.80 -5.06 -17.63
CA ARG A 385 -36.21 -5.33 -17.32
C ARG A 385 -37.21 -4.38 -17.99
N GLY A 386 -36.80 -3.47 -18.88
CA GLY A 386 -37.71 -2.53 -19.57
C GLY A 386 -37.39 -2.29 -21.05
N LEU A 387 -38.40 -1.95 -21.85
CA LEU A 387 -38.29 -1.70 -23.30
C LEU A 387 -37.24 -0.62 -23.68
N SER A 388 -37.03 0.37 -22.82
CA SER A 388 -36.01 1.43 -23.00
C SER A 388 -34.57 0.93 -22.81
N GLY A 389 -34.37 -0.19 -22.11
CA GLY A 389 -33.05 -0.78 -21.87
C GLY A 389 -32.43 -1.46 -23.10
N VAL A 390 -33.26 -1.94 -24.03
CA VAL A 390 -32.80 -2.64 -25.25
C VAL A 390 -32.28 -1.66 -26.30
N VAL A 391 -32.92 -0.50 -26.45
CA VAL A 391 -32.55 0.53 -27.44
C VAL A 391 -31.30 1.32 -27.04
N LEU A 392 -31.13 1.60 -25.74
CA LEU A 392 -29.96 2.34 -25.20
C LEU A 392 -28.78 1.43 -24.83
N SER A 393 -28.94 0.10 -24.91
CA SER A 393 -27.92 -0.91 -24.56
C SER A 393 -26.55 -0.66 -25.23
N PRO A 394 -26.45 -0.34 -26.54
CA PRO A 394 -25.15 -0.14 -27.19
C PRO A 394 -24.38 1.07 -26.64
N LEU A 395 -25.08 2.16 -26.28
CA LEU A 395 -24.48 3.39 -25.74
C LEU A 395 -24.03 3.22 -24.28
N LEU A 396 -24.69 2.33 -23.54
CA LEU A 396 -24.31 1.99 -22.17
C LEU A 396 -23.02 1.16 -22.12
N ASN A 397 -22.78 0.34 -23.16
CA ASN A 397 -21.60 -0.51 -23.32
C ASN A 397 -20.35 0.22 -23.84
N LEU A 398 -20.47 1.50 -24.22
CA LEU A 398 -19.28 2.29 -24.59
C LEU A 398 -18.33 2.43 -23.39
N PRO A 399 -17.01 2.23 -23.61
CA PRO A 399 -16.02 2.38 -22.55
C PRO A 399 -16.11 3.78 -21.95
N LYS A 400 -16.28 3.83 -20.62
CA LYS A 400 -16.40 5.11 -19.92
C LYS A 400 -15.02 5.75 -19.82
N PRO A 401 -14.92 7.09 -20.02
CA PRO A 401 -13.65 7.78 -19.87
C PRO A 401 -13.20 7.75 -18.41
N LEU A 402 -11.89 7.79 -18.17
CA LEU A 402 -11.32 7.64 -16.83
C LEU A 402 -11.78 8.74 -15.84
N TRP A 403 -11.98 9.98 -16.31
CA TRP A 403 -12.50 11.05 -15.45
C TRP A 403 -13.91 10.72 -14.91
N TRP A 404 -14.71 9.97 -15.66
CA TRP A 404 -16.07 9.61 -15.26
C TRP A 404 -16.06 8.57 -14.14
N THR A 405 -15.13 7.61 -14.18
CA THR A 405 -14.96 6.64 -13.09
C THR A 405 -14.40 7.32 -11.84
N HIS A 406 -13.51 8.30 -11.98
CA HIS A 406 -13.04 9.11 -10.86
C HIS A 406 -14.18 9.91 -10.22
N ALA A 407 -14.99 10.61 -11.02
CA ALA A 407 -16.14 11.37 -10.52
C ALA A 407 -17.16 10.49 -9.78
N GLN A 408 -17.36 9.23 -10.20
CA GLN A 408 -18.19 8.28 -9.47
C GLN A 408 -17.57 7.84 -8.14
N GLY A 409 -16.27 7.51 -8.12
CA GLY A 409 -15.57 7.12 -6.90
C GLY A 409 -15.54 8.25 -5.86
N SER A 410 -15.25 9.47 -6.29
CA SER A 410 -15.36 10.67 -5.43
C SER A 410 -16.78 10.89 -4.93
N GLY A 411 -17.80 10.64 -5.76
CA GLY A 411 -19.20 10.75 -5.36
C GLY A 411 -19.56 9.84 -4.17
N ILE A 412 -19.01 8.62 -4.11
CA ILE A 412 -19.22 7.70 -2.98
C ILE A 412 -18.60 8.27 -1.71
N LEU A 413 -17.36 8.76 -1.78
CA LEU A 413 -16.67 9.39 -0.64
C LEU A 413 -17.42 10.62 -0.11
N GLU A 414 -18.03 11.38 -1.01
CA GLU A 414 -18.77 12.60 -0.68
C GLU A 414 -20.06 12.33 0.10
N GLU A 415 -20.63 11.12 0.02
CA GLU A 415 -21.85 10.74 0.74
C GLU A 415 -21.63 10.68 2.26
N ASP A 416 -20.40 10.38 2.69
CA ASP A 416 -20.04 10.29 4.12
C ASP A 416 -19.63 11.64 4.72
N LEU A 417 -19.16 12.59 3.89
CA LEU A 417 -18.56 13.86 4.34
C LEU A 417 -19.39 14.63 5.38
N PRO A 418 -20.72 14.78 5.23
CA PRO A 418 -21.51 15.54 6.20
C PRO A 418 -21.56 14.90 7.59
N ILE A 419 -21.49 13.58 7.66
CA ILE A 419 -21.54 12.83 8.93
C ILE A 419 -20.15 12.84 9.56
N LEU A 420 -19.13 12.49 8.78
CA LEU A 420 -17.76 12.35 9.28
C LEU A 420 -17.15 13.70 9.69
N ASN A 421 -17.47 14.80 8.99
CA ASN A 421 -17.01 16.12 9.41
C ASN A 421 -17.63 16.53 10.77
N VAL A 422 -18.89 16.17 11.05
CA VAL A 422 -19.49 16.41 12.38
C VAL A 422 -18.86 15.51 13.44
N GLN A 423 -18.64 14.23 13.12
CA GLN A 423 -18.00 13.27 14.02
C GLN A 423 -16.59 13.72 14.43
N GLU A 424 -15.77 14.15 13.47
CA GLU A 424 -14.44 14.69 13.67
C GLU A 424 -14.43 15.80 14.74
N LYS A 425 -15.32 16.79 14.59
CA LYS A 425 -15.39 17.93 15.51
C LYS A 425 -15.80 17.51 16.92
N ARG A 426 -16.75 16.58 17.03
CA ARG A 426 -17.21 16.05 18.32
C ARG A 426 -16.12 15.23 19.02
N LEU A 427 -15.39 14.40 18.29
CA LEU A 427 -14.27 13.62 18.83
C LEU A 427 -13.12 14.52 19.27
N ALA A 428 -12.75 15.50 18.46
CA ALA A 428 -11.73 16.48 18.81
C ALA A 428 -12.09 17.20 20.14
N ALA A 429 -13.35 17.57 20.34
CA ALA A 429 -13.82 18.18 21.59
C ALA A 429 -13.79 17.26 22.82
N GLN A 430 -13.80 15.93 22.64
CA GLN A 430 -13.74 14.93 23.72
C GLN A 430 -12.31 14.47 24.05
N GLY A 431 -11.29 15.09 23.45
CA GLY A 431 -9.88 14.74 23.65
C GLY A 431 -9.31 13.81 22.57
N GLY A 432 -9.94 13.74 21.38
CA GLY A 432 -9.41 13.08 20.19
C GLY A 432 -9.78 11.59 20.07
N TRP A 433 -8.90 10.82 19.43
CA TRP A 433 -9.14 9.45 18.94
C TRP A 433 -8.63 8.35 19.87
N SER A 434 -8.60 8.59 21.18
CA SER A 434 -8.33 7.51 22.15
C SER A 434 -9.58 6.65 22.34
N ASN A 435 -9.40 5.38 22.71
CA ASN A 435 -10.52 4.48 23.03
C ASN A 435 -11.38 5.02 24.20
N SER A 436 -10.78 5.77 25.11
CA SER A 436 -11.50 6.43 26.21
C SER A 436 -12.37 7.58 25.71
N ALA A 437 -11.82 8.44 24.85
CA ALA A 437 -12.54 9.58 24.29
C ALA A 437 -13.68 9.15 23.36
N THR A 438 -13.46 8.13 22.52
CA THR A 438 -14.47 7.63 21.59
C THR A 438 -15.67 7.01 22.32
N ARG A 439 -15.42 6.23 23.39
CA ARG A 439 -16.48 5.71 24.27
C ARG A 439 -17.30 6.80 24.97
N LYS A 440 -16.72 7.99 25.20
CA LYS A 440 -17.47 9.15 25.71
C LYS A 440 -18.28 9.84 24.62
N ALA A 441 -17.78 9.82 23.38
CA ALA A 441 -18.40 10.51 22.26
C ALA A 441 -19.61 9.75 21.68
N TYR A 442 -19.57 8.41 21.60
CA TYR A 442 -20.68 7.58 21.13
C TYR A 442 -20.55 6.12 21.58
N CYS A 443 -21.66 5.39 21.51
CA CYS A 443 -21.76 3.99 21.93
C CYS A 443 -21.47 3.05 20.75
N THR A 444 -20.58 2.07 20.95
CA THR A 444 -20.30 0.97 20.00
C THR A 444 -20.64 -0.39 20.64
N PRO A 445 -21.93 -0.70 20.85
CA PRO A 445 -22.32 -1.84 21.70
C PRO A 445 -22.39 -3.17 20.96
N MET A 446 -22.24 -3.21 19.63
CA MET A 446 -22.60 -4.38 18.83
C MET A 446 -21.40 -5.12 18.24
N GLY A 447 -21.57 -6.42 17.98
CA GLY A 447 -20.57 -7.24 17.29
C GLY A 447 -20.20 -6.75 15.89
N THR A 448 -21.04 -5.91 15.27
CA THR A 448 -20.74 -5.22 14.01
C THR A 448 -19.58 -4.23 14.14
N ASP A 449 -19.39 -3.67 15.34
CA ASP A 449 -18.38 -2.64 15.63
C ASP A 449 -17.03 -3.26 16.05
N LEU A 450 -16.87 -4.57 15.89
CA LEU A 450 -15.70 -5.33 16.34
C LEU A 450 -14.39 -4.76 15.78
N PHE A 451 -14.35 -4.42 14.49
CA PHE A 451 -13.14 -3.89 13.86
C PHE A 451 -12.82 -2.47 14.31
N VAL A 452 -13.82 -1.61 14.50
CA VAL A 452 -13.66 -0.27 15.07
C VAL A 452 -13.12 -0.37 16.50
N THR A 453 -13.71 -1.25 17.31
CA THR A 453 -13.26 -1.51 18.68
C THR A 453 -11.82 -2.04 18.70
N GLN A 454 -11.48 -2.95 17.79
CA GLN A 454 -10.14 -3.51 17.67
C GLN A 454 -9.12 -2.46 17.21
N PHE A 455 -9.51 -1.56 16.30
CA PHE A 455 -8.69 -0.43 15.86
C PHE A 455 -8.37 0.52 17.01
N TYR A 456 -9.34 0.89 17.84
CA TYR A 456 -9.08 1.75 18.99
C TYR A 456 -8.21 1.10 20.07
N LYS A 457 -8.35 -0.21 20.28
CA LYS A 457 -7.40 -0.97 21.14
C LYS A 457 -5.99 -0.98 20.55
N TRP A 458 -5.86 -1.09 19.23
CA TRP A 458 -4.57 -0.99 18.54
C TRP A 458 -3.98 0.43 18.63
N TRP A 459 -4.82 1.45 18.46
CA TRP A 459 -4.44 2.86 18.54
C TRP A 459 -3.81 3.20 19.90
N ASP A 460 -4.52 2.92 20.98
CA ASP A 460 -4.04 3.21 22.34
C ASP A 460 -2.74 2.47 22.66
N ARG A 461 -2.57 1.24 22.15
CA ARG A 461 -1.41 0.40 22.46
C ARG A 461 -0.18 0.73 21.62
N PHE A 462 -0.35 1.02 20.34
CA PHE A 462 0.77 1.07 19.38
C PHE A 462 0.90 2.38 18.62
N ALA A 463 -0.18 3.16 18.46
CA ALA A 463 -0.10 4.37 17.63
C ALA A 463 0.65 5.51 18.32
N ALA A 464 0.69 5.54 19.66
CA ALA A 464 1.40 6.56 20.45
C ALA A 464 1.07 8.02 20.03
N GLY A 465 -0.20 8.29 19.67
CA GLY A 465 -0.65 9.59 19.15
C GLY A 465 -0.54 9.75 17.62
N GLY A 466 -0.10 8.70 16.92
CA GLY A 466 -0.01 8.65 15.46
C GLY A 466 1.05 9.62 14.91
N PRO A 467 0.89 10.10 13.66
CA PRO A 467 1.78 11.10 13.06
C PRO A 467 1.73 12.46 13.79
N TRP A 468 0.77 12.61 14.71
CA TRP A 468 0.52 13.83 15.48
C TRP A 468 1.04 13.73 16.92
N ALA A 469 1.87 12.73 17.25
CA ALA A 469 2.43 12.51 18.58
C ALA A 469 2.92 13.83 19.22
N SER A 470 2.71 13.96 20.55
CA SER A 470 2.65 15.17 21.38
C SER A 470 3.63 16.31 21.08
N THR A 471 3.47 16.96 19.92
CA THR A 471 4.08 18.25 19.62
C THR A 471 3.13 19.35 20.05
N ALA A 472 3.66 20.48 20.54
CA ALA A 472 2.84 21.64 20.88
C ALA A 472 2.00 22.12 19.68
N ALA A 473 2.57 22.04 18.47
CA ALA A 473 1.89 22.38 17.22
C ALA A 473 0.70 21.46 16.93
N ALA A 474 0.83 20.13 17.12
CA ALA A 474 -0.29 19.22 16.95
C ALA A 474 -1.41 19.46 17.98
N ALA A 475 -1.05 19.74 19.24
CA ALA A 475 -2.03 20.06 20.28
C ALA A 475 -2.81 21.35 19.97
N GLU A 476 -2.13 22.39 19.49
CA GLU A 476 -2.75 23.64 19.05
C GLU A 476 -3.67 23.43 17.85
N ALA A 477 -3.19 22.70 16.83
CA ALA A 477 -3.99 22.37 15.65
C ALA A 477 -5.25 21.57 16.02
N TRP A 478 -5.15 20.60 16.92
CA TRP A 478 -6.31 19.84 17.41
C TRP A 478 -7.31 20.71 18.19
N SER A 479 -6.82 21.64 19.01
CA SER A 479 -7.67 22.63 19.69
C SER A 479 -8.39 23.54 18.68
N ALA A 480 -7.72 23.94 17.60
CA ALA A 480 -8.35 24.70 16.52
C ALA A 480 -9.42 23.87 15.79
N VAL A 481 -9.13 22.60 15.48
CA VAL A 481 -10.09 21.67 14.87
C VAL A 481 -11.33 21.54 15.75
N ALA A 482 -11.20 21.36 17.06
CA ALA A 482 -12.31 21.18 17.99
C ALA A 482 -13.25 22.41 18.10
N LYS A 483 -12.72 23.62 17.90
CA LYS A 483 -13.49 24.87 17.99
C LYS A 483 -14.21 25.24 16.69
N GLN A 484 -13.80 24.67 15.55
CA GLN A 484 -14.41 24.97 14.27
C GLN A 484 -15.80 24.31 14.18
N PRO A 485 -16.83 25.04 13.71
CA PRO A 485 -18.11 24.43 13.40
C PRO A 485 -17.96 23.44 12.22
N PRO A 486 -18.90 22.47 12.08
CA PRO A 486 -18.97 21.65 10.88
C PRO A 486 -19.06 22.51 9.62
N LEU A 487 -18.39 22.06 8.55
CA LEU A 487 -18.38 22.78 7.29
C LEU A 487 -19.77 22.76 6.63
N PRO A 488 -20.18 23.84 5.96
CA PRO A 488 -21.43 23.87 5.22
C PRO A 488 -21.35 22.96 3.98
N MET A 489 -22.51 22.51 3.50
CA MET A 489 -22.62 21.52 2.42
C MET A 489 -21.96 21.95 1.10
N ASP A 490 -21.97 23.24 0.77
CA ASP A 490 -21.31 23.76 -0.44
C ASP A 490 -19.79 23.57 -0.39
N LYS A 491 -19.18 23.66 0.80
CA LYS A 491 -17.75 23.41 1.02
C LYS A 491 -17.42 21.92 1.08
N LEU A 492 -18.27 21.12 1.73
CA LEU A 492 -18.09 19.66 1.77
C LEU A 492 -18.15 19.04 0.36
N LEU A 493 -19.05 19.54 -0.49
CA LEU A 493 -19.24 19.01 -1.85
C LEU A 493 -18.41 19.75 -2.91
N ASP A 494 -17.40 20.52 -2.50
CA ASP A 494 -16.44 21.14 -3.43
C ASP A 494 -15.44 20.09 -3.94
N ARG A 495 -15.89 19.29 -4.92
CA ARG A 495 -15.07 18.31 -5.62
C ARG A 495 -13.92 18.96 -6.38
N TYR A 496 -14.08 20.20 -6.82
CA TYR A 496 -13.02 20.89 -7.56
C TYR A 496 -11.76 20.99 -6.70
N THR A 497 -11.89 21.54 -5.49
CA THR A 497 -10.78 21.69 -4.54
C THR A 497 -10.32 20.34 -3.99
N ALA A 498 -11.26 19.46 -3.66
CA ALA A 498 -10.93 18.18 -3.01
C ALA A 498 -10.26 17.15 -3.95
N HIS A 499 -10.51 17.24 -5.27
CA HIS A 499 -10.05 16.22 -6.23
C HIS A 499 -9.63 16.80 -7.58
N THR A 500 -10.51 17.53 -8.26
CA THR A 500 -10.32 17.81 -9.70
C THR A 500 -9.13 18.71 -9.98
N SER A 501 -8.85 19.69 -9.13
CA SER A 501 -7.69 20.59 -9.28
C SER A 501 -6.35 19.85 -9.14
N ILE A 502 -6.31 18.81 -8.31
CA ILE A 502 -5.10 18.01 -8.02
C ILE A 502 -5.02 16.70 -8.83
N CYS A 503 -6.00 16.42 -9.69
CA CYS A 503 -6.04 15.23 -10.52
C CYS A 503 -5.81 15.61 -11.99
N ALA A 504 -4.72 15.13 -12.60
CA ALA A 504 -4.38 15.43 -14.00
C ALA A 504 -5.49 14.99 -15.00
N VAL A 505 -6.12 13.85 -14.73
CA VAL A 505 -7.21 13.29 -15.55
C VAL A 505 -8.44 14.18 -15.52
N CYS A 506 -8.91 14.53 -14.32
CA CYS A 506 -10.13 15.31 -14.14
C CYS A 506 -9.93 16.80 -14.48
N SER A 507 -8.77 17.39 -14.13
CA SER A 507 -8.44 18.75 -14.55
C SER A 507 -8.30 18.88 -16.06
N GLY A 508 -7.69 17.89 -16.73
CA GLY A 508 -7.61 17.83 -18.19
C GLY A 508 -8.98 17.74 -18.84
N ALA A 509 -9.84 16.85 -18.34
CA ALA A 509 -11.23 16.74 -18.79
C ALA A 509 -12.00 18.05 -18.59
N LEU A 510 -11.85 18.70 -17.43
CA LEU A 510 -12.50 19.98 -17.13
C LEU A 510 -12.04 21.09 -18.09
N ARG A 511 -10.73 21.19 -18.37
CA ARG A 511 -10.21 22.15 -19.36
C ARG A 511 -10.78 21.90 -20.75
N GLY A 512 -10.85 20.63 -21.18
CA GLY A 512 -11.42 20.25 -22.47
C GLY A 512 -12.90 20.61 -22.58
N VAL A 513 -13.68 20.29 -21.54
CA VAL A 513 -15.12 20.59 -21.46
C VAL A 513 -15.37 22.10 -21.46
N ARG A 514 -14.58 22.89 -20.73
CA ARG A 514 -14.67 24.36 -20.74
C ARG A 514 -14.37 24.95 -22.10
N LYS A 515 -13.31 24.48 -22.78
CA LYS A 515 -13.00 24.89 -24.16
C LYS A 515 -14.14 24.55 -25.13
N ALA A 516 -14.70 23.34 -25.02
CA ALA A 516 -15.84 22.91 -25.83
C ALA A 516 -17.06 23.81 -25.58
N ARG A 517 -17.35 24.18 -24.33
CA ARG A 517 -18.44 25.12 -24.00
C ARG A 517 -18.25 26.47 -24.66
N THR A 518 -17.05 27.05 -24.58
CA THR A 518 -16.75 28.32 -25.26
C THR A 518 -16.94 28.21 -26.78
N ALA A 519 -16.42 27.15 -27.40
CA ALA A 519 -16.56 26.93 -28.85
C ALA A 519 -18.04 26.75 -29.26
N LEU A 520 -18.82 26.00 -28.48
CA LEU A 520 -20.24 25.79 -28.73
C LEU A 520 -21.06 27.08 -28.57
N THR A 521 -20.70 27.95 -27.61
CA THR A 521 -21.32 29.28 -27.49
C THR A 521 -21.04 30.13 -28.74
N VAL A 522 -19.80 30.15 -29.23
CA VAL A 522 -19.44 30.89 -30.45
C VAL A 522 -20.16 30.32 -31.67
N ALA A 523 -20.22 28.99 -31.81
CA ALA A 523 -20.92 28.33 -32.91
C ALA A 523 -22.43 28.60 -32.89
N ALA A 524 -23.06 28.56 -31.71
CA ALA A 524 -24.48 28.89 -31.56
C ALA A 524 -24.76 30.36 -31.90
N ALA A 525 -23.88 31.29 -31.48
CA ALA A 525 -23.98 32.70 -31.85
C ALA A 525 -23.86 32.91 -33.36
N ALA A 526 -22.85 32.29 -34.01
CA ALA A 526 -22.66 32.37 -35.46
C ALA A 526 -23.84 31.79 -36.24
N ALA A 527 -24.36 30.63 -35.83
CA ALA A 527 -25.54 30.01 -36.43
C ALA A 527 -26.80 30.89 -36.29
N THR A 528 -26.97 31.53 -35.13
CA THR A 528 -28.07 32.46 -34.88
C THR A 528 -27.94 33.70 -35.78
N THR A 529 -26.74 34.28 -35.90
CA THR A 529 -26.48 35.41 -36.80
C THR A 529 -26.78 35.06 -38.26
N MET A 530 -26.33 33.90 -38.76
CA MET A 530 -26.64 33.45 -40.13
C MET A 530 -28.15 33.26 -40.35
N ALA A 531 -28.87 32.72 -39.36
CA ALA A 531 -30.32 32.56 -39.43
C ALA A 531 -31.05 33.91 -39.50
N VAL A 532 -30.61 34.91 -38.71
CA VAL A 532 -31.14 36.28 -38.70
C VAL A 532 -30.85 37.00 -40.02
N LEU A 533 -29.64 36.87 -40.56
CA LEU A 533 -29.21 37.47 -41.83
C LEU A 533 -29.84 36.81 -43.07
N ARG A 534 -30.72 35.82 -42.87
CA ARG A 534 -31.45 35.08 -43.90
C ARG A 534 -30.59 34.37 -44.95
N ILE A 535 -29.41 33.91 -44.56
CA ILE A 535 -28.54 33.11 -45.42
C ILE A 535 -29.12 31.68 -45.47
N ARG A 536 -29.70 31.26 -46.60
CA ARG A 536 -30.35 29.95 -46.77
C ARG A 536 -29.33 28.79 -46.66
N PRO A 537 -29.71 27.62 -46.07
CA PRO A 537 -31.04 27.25 -45.60
C PRO A 537 -31.23 27.42 -44.07
N HIS A 538 -32.24 28.21 -43.67
CA HIS A 538 -32.55 28.53 -42.27
C HIS A 538 -32.83 27.32 -41.37
N ALA A 539 -33.42 26.26 -41.92
CA ALA A 539 -33.73 25.03 -41.18
C ALA A 539 -32.45 24.35 -40.66
N MET A 540 -31.38 24.37 -41.46
CA MET A 540 -30.08 23.81 -41.06
C MET A 540 -29.40 24.66 -39.98
N ALA A 541 -29.51 26.00 -40.07
CA ALA A 541 -28.99 26.90 -39.05
C ALA A 541 -29.73 26.76 -37.70
N ALA A 542 -31.06 26.61 -37.74
CA ALA A 542 -31.88 26.36 -36.55
C ALA A 542 -31.54 25.01 -35.90
N LEU A 543 -31.41 23.95 -36.70
CA LEU A 543 -31.00 22.63 -36.23
C LEU A 543 -29.59 22.65 -35.62
N ALA A 544 -28.63 23.32 -36.27
CA ALA A 544 -27.28 23.48 -35.76
C ALA A 544 -27.26 24.22 -34.41
N CYS A 545 -28.05 25.28 -34.26
CA CYS A 545 -28.18 26.02 -33.01
C CYS A 545 -28.78 25.15 -31.88
N ALA A 546 -29.83 24.38 -32.19
CA ALA A 546 -30.44 23.45 -31.24
C ALA A 546 -29.43 22.36 -30.79
N CYS A 547 -28.72 21.74 -31.73
CA CYS A 547 -27.68 20.77 -31.45
C CYS A 547 -26.53 21.36 -30.61
N ALA A 548 -26.06 22.57 -30.95
CA ALA A 548 -25.01 23.25 -30.20
C ALA A 548 -25.46 23.58 -28.76
N THR A 549 -26.71 23.99 -28.58
CA THR A 549 -27.29 24.27 -27.26
C THR A 549 -27.41 22.99 -26.41
N LEU A 550 -27.86 21.88 -27.00
CA LEU A 550 -27.93 20.59 -26.31
C LEU A 550 -26.53 20.08 -25.92
N ALA A 551 -25.56 20.17 -26.82
CA ALA A 551 -24.17 19.83 -26.54
C ALA A 551 -23.59 20.73 -25.43
N TRP A 552 -23.89 22.02 -25.44
CA TRP A 552 -23.43 22.96 -24.43
C TRP A 552 -24.00 22.63 -23.04
N LYS A 553 -25.29 22.27 -22.97
CA LYS A 553 -25.94 21.79 -21.73
C LYS A 553 -25.31 20.48 -21.24
N ALA A 554 -25.04 19.54 -22.14
CA ALA A 554 -24.37 18.29 -21.80
C ALA A 554 -22.96 18.54 -21.24
N CYS A 555 -22.17 19.42 -21.87
CA CYS A 555 -20.88 19.85 -21.33
C CYS A 555 -21.01 20.53 -19.97
N GLY A 556 -22.05 21.33 -19.75
CA GLY A 556 -22.34 21.95 -18.44
C GLY A 556 -22.61 20.91 -17.35
N ALA A 557 -23.34 19.84 -17.66
CA ALA A 557 -23.56 18.74 -16.74
C ALA A 557 -22.27 17.97 -16.42
N ILE A 558 -21.39 17.80 -17.41
CA ILE A 558 -20.07 17.19 -17.21
C ILE A 558 -19.20 18.10 -16.33
N GLU A 559 -19.13 19.40 -16.63
CA GLU A 559 -18.42 20.38 -15.82
C GLU A 559 -18.89 20.35 -14.36
N MET A 560 -20.20 20.38 -14.13
CA MET A 560 -20.78 20.27 -12.79
C MET A 560 -20.37 18.95 -12.10
N SER A 561 -20.34 17.84 -12.83
CA SER A 561 -19.87 16.55 -12.29
C SER A 561 -18.36 16.50 -12.02
N LEU A 562 -17.57 17.43 -12.55
CA LEU A 562 -16.14 17.52 -12.26
C LEU A 562 -15.88 18.52 -11.13
N THR A 563 -16.75 19.49 -10.91
CA THR A 563 -16.52 20.55 -9.91
C THR A 563 -17.32 20.38 -8.62
N ARG A 564 -18.46 19.68 -8.65
CA ARG A 564 -19.36 19.59 -7.50
C ARG A 564 -19.88 18.19 -7.25
N GLY A 565 -19.99 17.86 -5.96
CA GLY A 565 -20.69 16.68 -5.47
C GLY A 565 -22.20 16.75 -5.69
N LYS A 566 -22.85 15.58 -5.76
CA LYS A 566 -24.28 15.46 -6.09
C LYS A 566 -25.23 15.37 -4.89
N PHE A 567 -24.72 15.38 -3.66
CA PHE A 567 -25.55 15.17 -2.45
C PHE A 567 -26.59 16.30 -2.27
N PRO A 568 -27.85 16.06 -1.82
CA PRO A 568 -28.33 14.91 -1.04
C PRO A 568 -29.38 14.04 -1.76
N PHE A 569 -29.27 12.72 -1.64
CA PHE A 569 -30.49 11.91 -1.75
C PHE A 569 -31.45 12.39 -0.68
N LYS A 570 -32.72 12.59 -1.04
CA LYS A 570 -33.79 12.86 -0.06
C LYS A 570 -33.74 11.73 0.97
N ARG A 571 -33.17 12.02 2.14
CA ARG A 571 -33.39 11.22 3.34
C ARG A 571 -34.86 11.43 3.64
N HIS A 572 -35.73 10.55 3.15
CA HIS A 572 -37.05 10.43 3.76
C HIS A 572 -36.75 10.07 5.23
N LEU A 573 -36.81 11.09 6.08
CA LEU A 573 -36.81 10.94 7.53
C LEU A 573 -38.13 10.27 7.91
#